data_AF-A0AAP0QB85-F1
#
_entry.id   AF-A0AAP0QB85-F1
#
_cell.length_a   1.000
_cell.length_b   1.000
_cell.length_c   1.000
_cell.angle_alpha   90.00
_cell.angle_beta   90.00
_cell.angle_gamma   90.00
#
_symmetry.space_group_name_H-M   'P 1'
#
loop_
_entity.id
_entity.type
_entity.pdbx_description
1 polymer ?
#
loop_
_entity_poly.entity_id
_entity_poly.type
_entity_poly.pdbx_seq_one_letter_code
_entity_poly.pdbx_strand_id
1 'polypeptide(L)'
;MANKISGQGTTRCTETPRPAGRSCITKILAEFGDIPVSGVARHVSHSNAAIPIGLSPCLFLLSVWLQFLISFSIPPHNNKLRIERDIRSHSPFPLSSDLRTYPTLLSIYAVVLSLYLHAYAIRSEQEQFARMVVSFKYWDDCIEAEDLKEMWKEVEVSTEWIDAGEDRGQKVHLSRDPDGQPYLTQTEMRAVAYIVVRRHFHSQIDPDMICAIAELESDRQLLAVRYDKKSKEAKVGLMQITHKNAVWLFSEMGYRLYDVEQNPDLLFRPLVSIYFGAAYLKWLSTFQDKERTEEFVIRAYKGGTKKATHKSTLPYWKSYISVKESLPSRKFFDDGPSPANASGAPPPVHAGASESSDTEYWDSITTPEDMEQMWAHPDVVKEWTRSGEKRGKVRFSHDAKKRSYLSRVELKAVAEIILSKYFSTKGVKPTYLCAIAEMVSMRFVNGVSPRIGLMGIDYSTAFWIYMELGYRAYKVDSADDLTKPFVSMYFGAAYLSYLSEYEGKERTPQFVVQAYLEGPKNVNLQETGPSWLKFEQALGNYEATKSKIQSTCAIL
;
A
#
# COMPACT_ATOMS: atom_id res chain seq x y z
N MET A 1 52.06 18.60 -35.60
CA MET A 1 52.67 18.77 -34.26
C MET A 1 51.76 18.05 -33.27
N ALA A 2 51.80 16.73 -33.12
CA ALA A 2 52.86 15.90 -32.53
C ALA A 2 53.22 16.35 -31.10
N ASN A 3 52.61 15.71 -30.09
CA ASN A 3 53.41 15.00 -29.11
C ASN A 3 52.63 13.83 -28.49
N LYS A 4 53.28 12.68 -28.52
CA LYS A 4 52.86 11.35 -28.09
C LYS A 4 54.04 10.79 -27.32
N ILE A 5 53.87 10.44 -26.04
CA ILE A 5 54.73 9.51 -25.29
C ILE A 5 53.74 8.80 -24.34
N SER A 6 53.28 7.57 -24.64
CA SER A 6 53.94 6.27 -24.43
C SER A 6 54.23 6.00 -22.94
N GLY A 7 53.76 4.92 -22.31
CA GLY A 7 53.06 3.77 -22.86
C GLY A 7 52.77 2.71 -21.79
N GLN A 8 52.25 1.59 -22.31
CA GLN A 8 52.26 0.21 -21.80
C GLN A 8 51.63 -0.05 -20.41
N GLY A 9 50.70 -0.99 -20.23
CA GLY A 9 50.16 -2.03 -21.09
C GLY A 9 49.44 -3.07 -20.23
N THR A 10 48.38 -3.69 -20.80
CA THR A 10 47.88 -5.07 -20.57
C THR A 10 47.48 -5.47 -19.14
N THR A 11 46.30 -6.03 -18.82
CA THR A 11 45.41 -6.96 -19.54
C THR A 11 44.04 -7.06 -18.84
N ARG A 12 43.01 -7.31 -19.66
CA ARG A 12 41.69 -7.96 -19.41
C ARG A 12 41.69 -9.01 -18.28
N CYS A 13 40.59 -9.38 -17.59
CA CYS A 13 39.17 -9.42 -17.96
C CYS A 13 38.28 -9.63 -16.71
N THR A 14 36.97 -9.34 -16.88
CA THR A 14 35.77 -9.92 -16.21
C THR A 14 35.60 -9.81 -14.68
N GLU A 15 34.59 -9.05 -14.23
CA GLU A 15 33.37 -9.59 -13.58
C GLU A 15 32.43 -8.45 -13.07
N THR A 16 31.14 -8.76 -13.07
CA THR A 16 29.94 -7.94 -12.83
C THR A 16 29.83 -7.28 -11.45
N PRO A 17 29.17 -6.10 -11.31
CA PRO A 17 28.83 -5.55 -9.99
C PRO A 17 27.40 -5.92 -9.54
N ARG A 18 27.30 -6.45 -8.31
CA ARG A 18 26.08 -6.54 -7.49
C ARG A 18 26.44 -6.30 -6.01
N PRO A 19 25.47 -5.98 -5.13
CA PRO A 19 25.45 -4.72 -4.39
C PRO A 19 25.96 -4.80 -2.94
N ALA A 20 26.35 -3.65 -2.39
CA ALA A 20 26.84 -3.49 -1.03
C ALA A 20 25.69 -3.51 -0.01
N GLY A 21 25.67 -4.57 0.80
CA GLY A 21 25.01 -4.59 2.10
C GLY A 21 25.91 -5.35 3.07
N ARG A 22 26.41 -4.68 4.12
CA ARG A 22 26.73 -5.24 5.46
C ARG A 22 27.39 -4.21 6.37
N SER A 23 26.56 -3.73 7.30
CA SER A 23 26.74 -3.72 8.77
C SER A 23 28.08 -3.29 9.38
N CYS A 24 27.99 -2.21 10.17
CA CYS A 24 28.99 -1.54 10.99
C CYS A 24 29.61 -2.35 12.16
N ILE A 25 29.83 -3.66 12.03
CA ILE A 25 30.34 -4.48 13.16
C ILE A 25 31.87 -4.64 13.16
N THR A 26 32.57 -4.30 12.08
CA THR A 26 34.04 -4.41 11.98
C THR A 26 34.83 -3.22 12.53
N LYS A 27 34.17 -2.15 12.99
CA LYS A 27 34.87 -1.00 13.61
C LYS A 27 35.05 -1.10 15.12
N ILE A 28 34.48 -2.10 15.79
CA ILE A 28 34.53 -2.24 17.26
C ILE A 28 35.63 -3.23 17.71
N LEU A 29 36.21 -4.02 16.80
CA LEU A 29 37.22 -5.03 17.13
C LEU A 29 38.68 -4.57 16.95
N ALA A 30 38.93 -3.28 16.70
CA ALA A 30 40.27 -2.73 16.49
C ALA A 30 40.86 -1.99 17.71
N GLU A 31 40.16 -1.90 18.84
CA GLU A 31 40.62 -1.14 20.02
C GLU A 31 41.03 -1.99 21.24
N PHE A 32 41.09 -3.32 21.13
CA PHE A 32 41.55 -4.16 22.24
C PHE A 32 42.49 -5.27 21.76
N GLY A 33 43.79 -5.13 22.07
CA GLY A 33 44.64 -6.30 22.28
C GLY A 33 46.03 -6.32 21.65
N ASP A 34 46.83 -5.26 21.81
CA ASP A 34 48.28 -5.42 21.95
C ASP A 34 48.59 -5.73 23.42
N ILE A 35 49.25 -6.87 23.70
CA ILE A 35 50.24 -7.14 24.78
C ILE A 35 50.56 -8.68 24.78
N PRO A 36 51.82 -9.11 24.99
CA PRO A 36 52.36 -10.36 24.43
C PRO A 36 52.44 -11.55 25.40
N VAL A 37 52.65 -12.74 24.81
CA VAL A 37 52.74 -14.08 25.42
C VAL A 37 54.18 -14.51 25.70
N SER A 38 54.42 -15.13 26.86
CA SER A 38 55.50 -16.11 27.12
C SER A 38 55.10 -16.91 28.38
N GLY A 39 55.27 -18.21 28.57
CA GLY A 39 55.93 -19.30 27.84
C GLY A 39 56.31 -20.40 28.87
N VAL A 40 56.37 -21.64 28.40
CA VAL A 40 57.03 -22.84 29.00
C VAL A 40 56.18 -23.84 29.82
N ALA A 41 56.41 -25.11 29.48
CA ALA A 41 55.64 -26.33 29.73
C ALA A 41 56.36 -27.33 30.67
N ARG A 42 55.63 -28.31 31.24
CA ARG A 42 55.86 -29.79 31.15
C ARG A 42 55.30 -30.62 32.33
N HIS A 43 54.71 -31.77 31.95
CA HIS A 43 54.67 -33.13 32.56
C HIS A 43 53.90 -33.50 33.87
N VAL A 44 52.84 -34.31 33.67
CA VAL A 44 52.49 -35.66 34.21
C VAL A 44 52.68 -36.00 35.71
N SER A 45 51.57 -36.31 36.41
CA SER A 45 51.23 -37.65 37.01
C SER A 45 50.26 -37.57 38.20
N HIS A 46 49.37 -38.57 38.28
CA HIS A 46 48.48 -39.03 39.36
C HIS A 46 48.54 -38.38 40.76
N SER A 47 47.36 -38.02 41.30
CA SER A 47 46.71 -38.68 42.47
C SER A 47 45.74 -37.72 43.18
N ASN A 48 44.64 -38.28 43.69
CA ASN A 48 43.56 -37.61 44.42
C ASN A 48 44.04 -36.74 45.58
N ALA A 49 43.60 -35.47 45.63
CA ALA A 49 43.10 -34.80 46.84
C ALA A 49 42.69 -33.33 46.56
N ALA A 50 41.43 -33.01 46.85
CA ALA A 50 40.85 -31.72 47.21
C ALA A 50 41.32 -30.45 46.46
N ILE A 51 40.52 -30.02 45.47
CA ILE A 51 40.55 -28.69 44.86
C ILE A 51 39.68 -27.72 45.68
N PRO A 52 40.20 -26.58 46.17
CA PRO A 52 39.35 -25.48 46.60
C PRO A 52 38.83 -24.72 45.37
N ILE A 53 37.51 -24.62 45.25
CA ILE A 53 36.80 -23.93 44.17
C ILE A 53 37.02 -22.42 44.31
N GLY A 54 38.06 -21.91 43.65
CA GLY A 54 38.21 -20.49 43.32
C GLY A 54 37.85 -20.28 41.85
N LEU A 55 36.56 -20.30 41.52
CA LEU A 55 36.11 -19.94 40.16
C LEU A 55 36.30 -18.44 39.96
N SER A 56 37.24 -18.10 39.07
CA SER A 56 37.59 -16.73 38.69
C SER A 56 36.35 -15.91 38.28
N PRO A 57 36.20 -14.66 38.75
CA PRO A 57 35.09 -13.76 38.39
C PRO A 57 34.88 -13.63 36.88
N CYS A 58 35.95 -13.80 36.08
CA CYS A 58 35.89 -13.77 34.63
C CYS A 58 35.08 -14.92 34.04
N LEU A 59 35.12 -16.12 34.62
CA LEU A 59 34.33 -17.28 34.15
C LEU A 59 32.84 -17.13 34.47
N PHE A 60 32.51 -16.45 35.57
CA PHE A 60 31.13 -16.12 35.91
C PHE A 60 30.57 -15.02 35.00
N LEU A 61 31.37 -14.00 34.68
CA LEU A 61 30.97 -12.98 33.71
C LEU A 61 30.84 -13.58 32.30
N LEU A 62 31.71 -14.53 31.92
CA LEU A 62 31.62 -15.24 30.64
C LEU A 62 30.37 -16.12 30.58
N SER A 63 29.98 -16.79 31.67
CA SER A 63 28.77 -17.62 31.70
C SER A 63 27.50 -16.79 31.61
N VAL A 64 27.46 -15.62 32.26
CA VAL A 64 26.35 -14.65 32.15
C VAL A 64 26.27 -14.08 30.74
N TRP A 65 27.41 -13.78 30.10
CA TRP A 65 27.46 -13.33 28.71
C TRP A 65 27.06 -14.42 27.71
N LEU A 66 27.44 -15.67 27.94
CA LEU A 66 27.05 -16.81 27.10
C LEU A 66 25.53 -17.07 27.22
N GLN A 67 24.97 -16.97 28.42
CA GLN A 67 23.52 -17.05 28.63
C GLN A 67 22.78 -15.91 27.94
N PHE A 68 23.34 -14.69 27.96
CA PHE A 68 22.81 -13.53 27.23
C PHE A 68 22.74 -13.77 25.71
N LEU A 69 23.77 -14.40 25.12
CA LEU A 69 23.81 -14.73 23.69
C LEU A 69 22.87 -15.89 23.28
N ILE A 70 22.75 -16.91 24.13
CA ILE A 70 21.87 -18.07 23.88
C ILE A 70 20.39 -17.66 23.93
N SER A 71 20.01 -16.78 24.86
CA SER A 71 18.64 -16.25 24.97
C SER A 71 18.22 -15.29 23.84
N PHE A 72 19.16 -14.87 23.00
CA PHE A 72 18.92 -14.01 21.83
C PHE A 72 18.84 -14.79 20.50
N SER A 73 19.29 -16.05 20.46
CA SER A 73 19.49 -16.80 19.20
C SER A 73 18.46 -17.92 18.91
N ILE A 74 17.50 -18.20 19.79
CA ILE A 74 16.57 -19.34 19.64
C ILE A 74 15.10 -18.85 19.61
N PRO A 75 14.31 -19.12 18.55
CA PRO A 75 12.88 -18.81 18.52
C PRO A 75 12.06 -19.86 19.32
N PRO A 76 10.99 -19.47 20.02
CA PRO A 76 10.34 -20.36 20.99
C PRO A 76 9.16 -21.10 20.36
N HIS A 77 9.40 -22.28 19.78
CA HIS A 77 8.38 -23.31 19.76
C HIS A 77 8.84 -24.44 20.70
N ASN A 78 8.02 -24.70 21.73
CA ASN A 78 8.17 -25.74 22.76
C ASN A 78 9.23 -25.47 23.84
N ASN A 79 8.83 -24.86 24.98
CA ASN A 79 9.42 -25.19 26.30
C ASN A 79 8.67 -24.60 27.50
N LYS A 80 7.33 -24.59 27.49
CA LYS A 80 6.54 -24.15 28.67
C LYS A 80 6.58 -25.14 29.85
N LEU A 81 7.16 -26.34 29.70
CA LEU A 81 7.08 -27.41 30.70
C LEU A 81 8.40 -27.83 31.35
N ARG A 82 9.55 -27.21 31.00
CA ARG A 82 10.86 -27.62 31.55
C ARG A 82 11.39 -26.70 32.65
N ILE A 83 11.05 -25.41 32.64
CA ILE A 83 11.62 -24.42 33.56
C ILE A 83 10.98 -24.49 34.97
N GLU A 84 9.72 -24.95 35.09
CA GLU A 84 9.05 -25.08 36.40
C GLU A 84 9.57 -26.24 37.27
N ARG A 85 10.30 -27.21 36.69
CA ARG A 85 10.87 -28.33 37.47
C ARG A 85 12.23 -28.02 38.11
N ASP A 86 13.05 -27.17 37.50
CA ASP A 86 14.43 -26.94 37.98
C ASP A 86 14.53 -25.89 39.10
N ILE A 87 13.49 -25.09 39.33
CA ILE A 87 13.49 -24.07 40.40
C ILE A 87 13.14 -24.67 41.78
N ARG A 88 12.55 -25.88 41.85
CA ARG A 88 12.12 -26.51 43.11
C ARG A 88 13.16 -27.42 43.79
N SER A 89 14.34 -27.66 43.20
CA SER A 89 15.26 -28.70 43.69
C SER A 89 16.62 -28.21 44.23
N HIS A 90 16.79 -26.94 44.55
CA HIS A 90 18.01 -26.47 45.24
C HIS A 90 17.68 -25.95 46.66
N SER A 91 18.11 -26.74 47.65
CA SER A 91 18.12 -26.39 49.07
C SER A 91 19.12 -25.28 49.37
N PRO A 92 18.91 -24.50 50.45
CA PRO A 92 19.70 -23.31 50.73
C PRO A 92 21.03 -23.68 51.41
N PHE A 93 22.15 -23.22 50.84
CA PHE A 93 23.43 -23.16 51.57
C PHE A 93 23.52 -21.86 52.38
N PRO A 94 24.20 -21.87 53.55
CA PRO A 94 24.04 -20.85 54.57
C PRO A 94 24.78 -19.56 54.21
N LEU A 95 24.16 -18.42 54.51
CA LEU A 95 24.82 -17.12 54.53
C LEU A 95 25.94 -17.13 55.57
N SER A 96 27.18 -17.25 55.10
CA SER A 96 28.34 -16.80 55.87
C SER A 96 28.49 -15.30 55.68
N SER A 97 28.47 -14.60 56.81
CA SER A 97 28.67 -13.18 56.98
C SER A 97 30.08 -12.75 56.52
N ASP A 98 30.18 -12.13 55.34
CA ASP A 98 31.19 -11.08 55.06
C ASP A 98 30.89 -10.37 53.72
N LEU A 99 29.97 -9.41 53.78
CA LEU A 99 29.56 -8.57 52.64
C LEU A 99 30.36 -7.25 52.59
N ARG A 100 31.63 -7.27 53.01
CA ARG A 100 32.45 -6.05 53.22
C ARG A 100 33.66 -5.90 52.28
N THR A 101 33.80 -6.72 51.23
CA THR A 101 35.07 -6.75 50.47
C THR A 101 34.98 -6.61 48.94
N TYR A 102 33.81 -6.41 48.32
CA TYR A 102 33.75 -6.18 46.86
C TYR A 102 32.68 -5.17 46.43
N PRO A 103 32.87 -3.86 46.70
CA PRO A 103 31.95 -2.81 46.23
C PRO A 103 31.89 -2.73 44.69
N THR A 104 32.95 -3.12 44.00
CA THR A 104 33.02 -3.15 42.53
C THR A 104 32.19 -4.28 41.92
N LEU A 105 32.18 -5.48 42.51
CA LEU A 105 31.35 -6.59 42.01
C LEU A 105 29.85 -6.32 42.23
N LEU A 106 29.47 -5.74 43.38
CA LEU A 106 28.09 -5.33 43.64
C LEU A 106 27.63 -4.24 42.66
N SER A 107 28.51 -3.28 42.35
CA SER A 107 28.24 -2.22 41.37
C SER A 107 28.09 -2.77 39.94
N ILE A 108 28.97 -3.70 39.52
CA ILE A 108 28.87 -4.36 38.21
C ILE A 108 27.58 -5.19 38.14
N TYR A 109 27.23 -5.93 39.20
CA TYR A 109 25.97 -6.69 39.26
C TYR A 109 24.75 -5.77 39.17
N ALA A 110 24.77 -4.62 39.84
CA ALA A 110 23.68 -3.65 39.78
C ALA A 110 23.53 -3.03 38.37
N VAL A 111 24.64 -2.74 37.69
CA VAL A 111 24.62 -2.22 36.31
C VAL A 111 24.13 -3.27 35.33
N VAL A 112 24.63 -4.51 35.43
CA VAL A 112 24.18 -5.63 34.57
C VAL A 112 22.71 -5.96 34.83
N LEU A 113 22.27 -5.96 36.09
CA LEU A 113 20.86 -6.17 36.45
C LEU A 113 19.98 -5.02 35.96
N SER A 114 20.46 -3.77 36.03
CA SER A 114 19.74 -2.61 35.49
C SER A 114 19.61 -2.65 33.96
N LEU A 115 20.68 -3.04 33.27
CA LEU A 115 20.67 -3.25 31.81
C LEU A 115 19.80 -4.44 31.42
N TYR A 116 19.83 -5.53 32.21
CA TYR A 116 18.96 -6.69 32.01
C TYR A 116 17.50 -6.34 32.26
N LEU A 117 17.18 -5.58 33.32
CA LEU A 117 15.82 -5.11 33.60
C LEU A 117 15.34 -4.10 32.55
N HIS A 118 16.21 -3.21 32.05
CA HIS A 118 15.87 -2.32 30.93
C HIS A 118 15.66 -3.09 29.63
N ALA A 119 16.53 -4.04 29.31
CA ALA A 119 16.38 -4.89 28.12
C ALA A 119 15.17 -5.81 28.24
N TYR A 120 14.87 -6.33 29.44
CA TYR A 120 13.69 -7.14 29.72
C TYR A 120 12.42 -6.30 29.71
N ALA A 121 12.44 -5.04 30.16
CA ALA A 121 11.31 -4.11 30.05
C ALA A 121 11.05 -3.72 28.59
N ILE A 122 12.09 -3.41 27.81
CA ILE A 122 11.95 -3.14 26.36
C ILE A 122 11.48 -4.39 25.63
N ARG A 123 12.02 -5.56 25.98
CA ARG A 123 11.60 -6.84 25.41
C ARG A 123 10.22 -7.26 25.88
N SER A 124 9.79 -6.93 27.10
CA SER A 124 8.44 -7.20 27.59
C SER A 124 7.44 -6.22 27.01
N GLU A 125 7.81 -4.97 26.77
CA GLU A 125 7.02 -4.01 25.99
C GLU A 125 6.89 -4.53 24.56
N GLN A 126 7.98 -4.93 23.90
CA GLN A 126 7.91 -5.54 22.56
C GLN A 126 7.17 -6.88 22.54
N GLU A 127 7.29 -7.72 23.57
CA GLU A 127 6.60 -9.01 23.69
C GLU A 127 5.13 -8.84 24.13
N GLN A 128 4.75 -7.79 24.86
CA GLN A 128 3.35 -7.42 25.11
C GLN A 128 2.73 -6.82 23.84
N PHE A 129 3.47 -5.99 23.12
CA PHE A 129 3.09 -5.48 21.80
C PHE A 129 2.95 -6.61 20.76
N ALA A 130 3.81 -7.63 20.83
CA ALA A 130 3.74 -8.81 19.97
C ALA A 130 2.74 -9.87 20.47
N ARG A 131 2.38 -9.91 21.76
CA ARG A 131 1.33 -10.79 22.32
C ARG A 131 -0.07 -10.22 22.20
N MET A 132 -0.22 -8.90 22.07
CA MET A 132 -1.48 -8.22 21.81
C MET A 132 -1.56 -7.72 20.37
N VAL A 133 -1.09 -8.50 19.40
CA VAL A 133 -1.54 -8.29 18.02
C VAL A 133 -3.03 -8.67 18.02
N VAL A 134 -3.86 -7.67 18.28
CA VAL A 134 -5.28 -7.72 17.99
C VAL A 134 -5.36 -7.96 16.50
N SER A 135 -5.45 -9.22 16.11
CA SER A 135 -5.63 -9.61 14.73
C SER A 135 -7.06 -9.26 14.36
N PHE A 136 -7.31 -7.99 14.03
CA PHE A 136 -8.58 -7.59 13.45
C PHE A 136 -8.75 -8.35 12.16
N LYS A 137 -9.64 -9.35 12.17
CA LYS A 137 -9.99 -10.12 10.97
C LYS A 137 -11.22 -9.52 10.32
N TYR A 138 -12.16 -9.08 11.14
CA TYR A 138 -13.42 -8.48 10.74
C TYR A 138 -13.53 -7.05 11.26
N TRP A 139 -14.33 -6.24 10.58
CA TRP A 139 -14.73 -4.92 11.07
C TRP A 139 -15.36 -5.01 12.45
N ASP A 140 -16.20 -6.03 12.67
CA ASP A 140 -16.83 -6.36 13.96
C ASP A 140 -15.83 -6.52 15.12
N ASP A 141 -14.57 -6.84 14.84
CA ASP A 141 -13.55 -6.99 15.87
C ASP A 141 -12.98 -5.63 16.33
N CYS A 142 -13.18 -4.55 15.55
CA CYS A 142 -12.53 -3.26 15.74
C CYS A 142 -13.47 -2.05 15.86
N ILE A 143 -14.76 -2.20 15.61
CA ILE A 143 -15.76 -1.13 15.75
C ILE A 143 -17.01 -1.61 16.49
N GLU A 144 -17.77 -0.67 17.05
CA GLU A 144 -19.03 -0.98 17.74
C GLU A 144 -20.15 -1.28 16.74
N ALA A 145 -21.20 -2.00 17.18
CA ALA A 145 -22.28 -2.44 16.30
C ALA A 145 -23.03 -1.27 15.63
N GLU A 146 -23.19 -0.15 16.35
CA GLU A 146 -23.80 1.07 15.84
C GLU A 146 -22.97 1.73 14.73
N ASP A 147 -21.64 1.65 14.85
CA ASP A 147 -20.72 2.17 13.85
C ASP A 147 -20.75 1.31 12.60
N LEU A 148 -20.78 -0.02 12.76
CA LEU A 148 -20.91 -0.94 11.64
C LEU A 148 -22.23 -0.71 10.87
N LYS A 149 -23.33 -0.47 11.59
CA LYS A 149 -24.62 -0.10 10.98
C LYS A 149 -24.53 1.20 10.19
N GLU A 150 -23.75 2.18 10.65
CA GLU A 150 -23.55 3.42 9.88
C GLU A 150 -22.66 3.25 8.66
N MET A 151 -21.60 2.44 8.77
CA MET A 151 -20.80 2.07 7.60
C MET A 151 -21.66 1.42 6.51
N TRP A 152 -22.57 0.50 6.89
CA TRP A 152 -23.54 -0.10 5.97
C TRP A 152 -24.56 0.88 5.37
N LYS A 153 -24.77 2.07 5.96
CA LYS A 153 -25.66 3.11 5.40
C LYS A 153 -24.99 3.94 4.32
N GLU A 154 -23.65 4.04 4.33
CA GLU A 154 -22.93 4.72 3.25
C GLU A 154 -22.99 3.85 1.98
N VAL A 155 -23.53 4.43 0.91
CA VAL A 155 -23.81 3.69 -0.35
C VAL A 155 -22.53 3.13 -0.95
N GLU A 156 -21.46 3.91 -0.97
CA GLU A 156 -20.17 3.50 -1.55
C GLU A 156 -19.56 2.32 -0.75
N VAL A 157 -19.60 2.38 0.59
CA VAL A 157 -19.10 1.29 1.46
C VAL A 157 -19.93 0.04 1.31
N SER A 158 -21.26 0.16 1.38
CA SER A 158 -22.15 -1.01 1.26
C SER A 158 -22.03 -1.66 -0.11
N THR A 159 -21.86 -0.89 -1.18
CA THR A 159 -21.58 -1.41 -2.52
C THR A 159 -20.25 -2.16 -2.55
N GLU A 160 -19.17 -1.56 -2.03
CA GLU A 160 -17.86 -2.19 -1.96
C GLU A 160 -17.87 -3.51 -1.18
N TRP A 161 -18.57 -3.54 -0.04
CA TRP A 161 -18.72 -4.74 0.78
C TRP A 161 -19.57 -5.82 0.09
N ILE A 162 -20.69 -5.46 -0.53
CA ILE A 162 -21.52 -6.41 -1.30
C ILE A 162 -20.72 -6.99 -2.48
N ASP A 163 -19.95 -6.16 -3.19
CA ASP A 163 -19.09 -6.58 -4.31
C ASP A 163 -17.96 -7.51 -3.86
N ALA A 164 -17.50 -7.36 -2.60
CA ALA A 164 -16.56 -8.26 -1.95
C ALA A 164 -17.22 -9.58 -1.48
N GLY A 165 -18.54 -9.70 -1.55
CA GLY A 165 -19.31 -10.87 -1.12
C GLY A 165 -19.71 -10.85 0.36
N GLU A 166 -19.72 -9.67 0.98
CA GLU A 166 -20.15 -9.49 2.37
C GLU A 166 -21.65 -9.21 2.45
N ASP A 167 -22.31 -9.81 3.43
CA ASP A 167 -23.76 -9.70 3.63
C ASP A 167 -24.10 -8.95 4.92
N ARG A 168 -25.17 -8.14 4.88
CA ARG A 168 -25.70 -7.49 6.08
C ARG A 168 -26.13 -8.53 7.11
N GLY A 169 -25.63 -8.40 8.34
CA GLY A 169 -25.92 -9.31 9.45
C GLY A 169 -24.92 -10.46 9.59
N GLN A 170 -23.98 -10.60 8.65
CA GLN A 170 -22.76 -11.40 8.84
C GLN A 170 -21.59 -10.50 9.26
N LYS A 171 -20.52 -11.11 9.78
CA LYS A 171 -19.29 -10.38 10.07
C LYS A 171 -18.63 -9.94 8.77
N VAL A 172 -18.17 -8.70 8.71
CA VAL A 172 -17.57 -8.10 7.51
C VAL A 172 -16.05 -8.22 7.57
N HIS A 173 -15.41 -8.80 6.56
CA HIS A 173 -13.94 -8.92 6.55
C HIS A 173 -13.25 -7.56 6.40
N LEU A 174 -12.11 -7.40 7.07
CA LEU A 174 -11.21 -6.27 6.83
C LEU A 174 -10.30 -6.55 5.62
N SER A 175 -10.10 -5.52 4.81
CA SER A 175 -9.17 -5.53 3.68
C SER A 175 -7.73 -5.79 4.11
N ARG A 176 -6.97 -6.47 3.24
CA ARG A 176 -5.58 -6.89 3.47
C ARG A 176 -4.66 -6.40 2.38
N ASP A 177 -3.57 -5.74 2.76
CA ASP A 177 -2.54 -5.34 1.81
C ASP A 177 -1.76 -6.58 1.29
N PRO A 178 -0.85 -6.43 0.31
CA PRO A 178 -0.06 -7.56 -0.19
C PRO A 178 0.79 -8.27 0.87
N ASP A 179 1.11 -7.57 1.97
CA ASP A 179 1.86 -8.10 3.12
C ASP A 179 0.94 -8.75 4.18
N GLY A 180 -0.38 -8.75 3.94
CA GLY A 180 -1.39 -9.33 4.82
C GLY A 180 -1.76 -8.45 6.02
N GLN A 181 -1.33 -7.19 6.06
CA GLN A 181 -1.72 -6.25 7.13
C GLN A 181 -3.14 -5.72 6.90
N PRO A 182 -3.94 -5.56 7.97
CA PRO A 182 -5.27 -5.00 7.85
C PRO A 182 -5.15 -3.50 7.52
N TYR A 183 -5.84 -3.07 6.47
CA TYR A 183 -5.90 -1.68 6.04
C TYR A 183 -7.32 -1.31 5.64
N LEU A 184 -7.62 -0.01 5.60
CA LEU A 184 -8.87 0.51 5.07
C LEU A 184 -8.73 0.81 3.59
N THR A 185 -9.72 0.42 2.79
CA THR A 185 -9.83 0.94 1.42
C THR A 185 -10.05 2.45 1.44
N GLN A 186 -9.89 3.11 0.29
CA GLN A 186 -10.15 4.54 0.21
C GLN A 186 -11.61 4.89 0.53
N THR A 187 -12.54 4.02 0.13
CA THR A 187 -13.98 4.16 0.39
C THR A 187 -14.29 4.05 1.88
N GLU A 188 -13.76 3.00 2.53
CA GLU A 188 -13.90 2.78 3.97
C GLU A 188 -13.28 3.91 4.78
N MET A 189 -12.04 4.31 4.43
CA MET A 189 -11.32 5.41 5.08
C MET A 189 -12.14 6.71 5.02
N ARG A 190 -12.73 7.00 3.86
CA ARG A 190 -13.57 8.19 3.69
C ARG A 190 -14.83 8.14 4.53
N ALA A 191 -15.53 7.00 4.54
CA ALA A 191 -16.74 6.84 5.34
C ALA A 191 -16.45 7.00 6.84
N VAL A 192 -15.38 6.38 7.34
CA VAL A 192 -14.93 6.55 8.73
C VAL A 192 -14.67 8.03 9.05
N ALA A 193 -13.93 8.74 8.19
CA ALA A 193 -13.66 10.16 8.36
C ALA A 193 -14.95 10.99 8.38
N TYR A 194 -15.85 10.75 7.42
CA TYR A 194 -17.13 11.45 7.31
C TYR A 194 -18.03 11.22 8.53
N ILE A 195 -18.18 9.96 8.98
CA ILE A 195 -18.97 9.59 10.15
C ILE A 195 -18.45 10.32 11.39
N VAL A 196 -17.14 10.28 11.64
CA VAL A 196 -16.53 10.91 12.82
C VAL A 196 -16.69 12.44 12.77
N VAL A 197 -16.39 13.06 11.62
CA VAL A 197 -16.53 14.52 11.45
C VAL A 197 -17.97 14.96 11.66
N ARG A 198 -18.93 14.28 11.03
CA ARG A 198 -20.35 14.58 11.13
C ARG A 198 -20.86 14.48 12.56
N ARG A 199 -20.49 13.42 13.29
CA ARG A 199 -20.98 13.16 14.65
C ARG A 199 -20.35 14.06 15.72
N HIS A 200 -19.06 14.41 15.59
CA HIS A 200 -18.31 15.00 16.70
C HIS A 200 -17.74 16.38 16.39
N PHE A 201 -17.54 16.71 15.12
CA PHE A 201 -16.86 17.95 14.71
C PHE A 201 -17.77 18.89 13.93
N HIS A 202 -19.01 18.51 13.63
CA HIS A 202 -20.02 19.35 12.96
C HIS A 202 -19.45 20.03 11.71
N SER A 203 -18.75 19.26 10.87
CA SER A 203 -18.12 19.73 9.61
C SER A 203 -17.03 20.81 9.78
N GLN A 204 -16.50 21.02 10.99
CA GLN A 204 -15.39 21.95 11.22
C GLN A 204 -14.03 21.46 10.70
N ILE A 205 -13.95 20.19 10.29
CA ILE A 205 -12.76 19.56 9.74
C ILE A 205 -13.15 18.91 8.42
N ASP A 206 -12.40 19.20 7.37
CA ASP A 206 -12.62 18.60 6.06
C ASP A 206 -12.18 17.11 6.08
N PRO A 207 -13.09 16.16 5.80
CA PRO A 207 -12.79 14.73 5.79
C PRO A 207 -11.66 14.35 4.81
N ASP A 208 -11.52 15.06 3.69
CA ASP A 208 -10.46 14.77 2.71
C ASP A 208 -9.08 15.11 3.30
N MET A 209 -8.99 16.06 4.25
CA MET A 209 -7.76 16.29 5.01
C MET A 209 -7.37 15.08 5.84
N ILE A 210 -8.35 14.46 6.51
CA ILE A 210 -8.14 13.28 7.37
C ILE A 210 -7.69 12.10 6.51
N CYS A 211 -8.37 11.85 5.40
CA CYS A 211 -8.00 10.80 4.46
C CYS A 211 -6.56 10.96 3.95
N ALA A 212 -6.17 12.17 3.54
CA ALA A 212 -4.83 12.44 3.05
C ALA A 212 -3.75 12.27 4.14
N ILE A 213 -4.04 12.62 5.40
CA ILE A 213 -3.12 12.38 6.52
C ILE A 213 -2.98 10.88 6.80
N ALA A 214 -4.09 10.13 6.84
CA ALA A 214 -4.06 8.69 7.07
C ALA A 214 -3.25 7.94 5.99
N GLU A 215 -3.34 8.39 4.72
CA GLU A 215 -2.50 7.88 3.63
C GLU A 215 -1.01 8.08 3.94
N LEU A 216 -0.60 9.29 4.28
CA LEU A 216 0.81 9.63 4.50
C LEU A 216 1.37 9.04 5.80
N GLU A 217 0.54 8.97 6.83
CA GLU A 217 0.96 8.57 8.18
C GLU A 217 0.91 7.06 8.39
N SER A 218 -0.04 6.34 7.80
CA SER A 218 -0.15 4.89 8.03
C SER A 218 -0.40 4.07 6.77
N ASP A 219 -0.48 4.68 5.59
CA ASP A 219 -0.94 3.99 4.37
C ASP A 219 -2.29 3.28 4.60
N ARG A 220 -3.17 3.94 5.38
CA ARG A 220 -4.46 3.40 5.85
C ARG A 220 -4.38 2.07 6.63
N GLN A 221 -3.20 1.64 7.07
CA GLN A 221 -3.04 0.44 7.90
C GLN A 221 -3.48 0.68 9.35
N LEU A 222 -4.35 -0.18 9.89
CA LEU A 222 -4.91 -0.02 11.23
C LEU A 222 -3.85 -0.24 12.31
N LEU A 223 -3.00 -1.24 12.14
CA LEU A 223 -2.00 -1.67 13.13
C LEU A 223 -0.63 -0.98 12.93
N ALA A 224 -0.59 0.11 12.15
CA ALA A 224 0.64 0.83 11.88
C ALA A 224 1.25 1.41 13.15
N VAL A 225 2.53 1.12 13.38
CA VAL A 225 3.28 1.61 14.54
C VAL A 225 4.59 2.21 14.07
N ARG A 226 4.81 3.50 14.38
CA ARG A 226 6.05 4.20 14.08
C ARG A 226 6.70 4.70 15.36
N TYR A 227 7.90 4.20 15.62
CA TYR A 227 8.70 4.63 16.77
C TYR A 227 9.56 5.84 16.40
N ASP A 228 9.37 6.96 17.10
CA ASP A 228 10.24 8.13 16.96
C ASP A 228 11.40 8.04 17.97
N LYS A 229 12.59 7.78 17.45
CA LYS A 229 13.82 7.67 18.26
C LYS A 229 14.16 8.95 19.03
N LYS A 230 13.71 10.13 18.56
CA LYS A 230 14.03 11.42 19.20
C LYS A 230 13.15 11.68 20.41
N SER A 231 11.85 11.45 20.30
CA SER A 231 10.91 11.61 21.42
C SER A 231 10.84 10.37 22.30
N LYS A 232 11.32 9.22 21.82
CA LYS A 232 11.16 7.89 22.45
C LYS A 232 9.69 7.48 22.60
N GLU A 233 8.83 7.97 21.72
CA GLU A 233 7.39 7.69 21.74
C GLU A 233 6.98 6.86 20.52
N ALA A 234 6.00 5.98 20.71
CA ALA A 234 5.36 5.25 19.64
C ALA A 234 4.11 6.02 19.16
N LYS A 235 4.00 6.19 17.85
CA LYS A 235 2.80 6.62 17.15
C LYS A 235 2.06 5.40 16.64
N VAL A 236 0.74 5.37 16.81
CA VAL A 236 -0.09 4.19 16.52
C VAL A 236 -1.34 4.55 15.73
N GLY A 237 -1.89 3.57 15.02
CA GLY A 237 -3.17 3.68 14.32
C GLY A 237 -3.12 4.49 13.02
N LEU A 238 -4.29 4.70 12.43
CA LEU A 238 -4.44 5.41 11.14
C LEU A 238 -3.85 6.83 11.17
N MET A 239 -4.07 7.54 12.27
CA MET A 239 -3.67 8.94 12.40
C MET A 239 -2.28 9.13 13.02
N GLN A 240 -1.59 8.04 13.40
CA GLN A 240 -0.27 8.07 14.03
C GLN A 240 -0.17 9.06 15.21
N ILE A 241 -1.18 9.03 16.09
CA ILE A 241 -1.20 9.80 17.33
C ILE A 241 -0.42 9.03 18.41
N THR A 242 0.28 9.75 19.29
CA THR A 242 0.94 9.13 20.45
C THR A 242 -0.05 8.97 21.59
N HIS A 243 0.11 7.94 22.42
CA HIS A 243 -0.76 7.72 23.60
C HIS A 243 -0.82 8.96 24.49
N LYS A 244 0.34 9.59 24.75
CA LYS A 244 0.43 10.84 25.51
C LYS A 244 -0.42 11.97 24.93
N ASN A 245 -0.40 12.17 23.61
CA ASN A 245 -1.21 13.20 22.97
C ASN A 245 -2.71 12.86 23.04
N ALA A 246 -3.07 11.58 22.90
CA ALA A 246 -4.45 11.14 23.04
C ALA A 246 -4.97 11.34 24.46
N VAL A 247 -4.18 11.00 25.50
CA VAL A 247 -4.50 11.25 26.90
C VAL A 247 -4.62 12.75 27.18
N TRP A 248 -3.73 13.57 26.63
CA TRP A 248 -3.84 15.03 26.74
C TRP A 248 -5.15 15.56 26.10
N LEU A 249 -5.50 15.10 24.90
CA LEU A 249 -6.78 15.46 24.26
C LEU A 249 -7.97 14.97 25.07
N PHE A 250 -7.88 13.75 25.60
CA PHE A 250 -8.89 13.13 26.44
C PHE A 250 -9.06 13.93 27.72
N SER A 251 -8.03 14.11 28.56
CA SER A 251 -8.11 14.68 29.91
C SER A 251 -8.15 16.21 29.96
N GLU A 252 -7.43 16.91 29.08
CA GLU A 252 -7.32 18.37 29.16
C GLU A 252 -8.21 19.09 28.14
N MET A 253 -8.39 18.54 26.95
CA MET A 253 -9.08 19.22 25.85
C MET A 253 -10.57 18.88 25.71
N GLY A 254 -11.11 17.98 26.54
CA GLY A 254 -12.55 17.68 26.59
C GLY A 254 -13.01 16.52 25.70
N TYR A 255 -12.11 15.83 24.99
CA TYR A 255 -12.47 14.76 24.05
C TYR A 255 -12.67 13.41 24.76
N ARG A 256 -13.74 13.31 25.56
CA ARG A 256 -13.99 12.25 26.56
C ARG A 256 -14.69 10.98 26.04
N LEU A 257 -14.90 10.84 24.72
CA LEU A 257 -15.73 9.75 24.18
C LEU A 257 -15.12 8.35 24.36
N TYR A 258 -13.79 8.25 24.29
CA TYR A 258 -13.07 6.98 24.36
C TYR A 258 -11.99 7.06 25.44
N ASP A 259 -12.02 6.09 26.36
CA ASP A 259 -11.18 6.05 27.58
C ASP A 259 -9.76 5.53 27.28
N VAL A 260 -9.01 6.32 26.50
CA VAL A 260 -7.66 5.96 26.01
C VAL A 260 -6.58 6.00 27.10
N GLU A 261 -6.86 6.63 28.24
CA GLU A 261 -5.95 6.66 29.39
C GLU A 261 -5.82 5.27 30.02
N GLN A 262 -6.92 4.53 30.12
CA GLN A 262 -7.03 3.19 30.69
C GLN A 262 -6.76 2.12 29.64
N ASN A 263 -7.12 2.39 28.38
CA ASN A 263 -6.97 1.44 27.29
C ASN A 263 -6.31 2.09 26.05
N PRO A 264 -4.96 2.06 25.94
CA PRO A 264 -4.24 2.63 24.80
C PRO A 264 -4.55 1.93 23.47
N ASP A 265 -4.95 0.65 23.51
CA ASP A 265 -5.18 -0.16 22.31
C ASP A 265 -6.40 0.33 21.50
N LEU A 266 -7.27 1.13 22.11
CA LEU A 266 -8.37 1.78 21.42
C LEU A 266 -7.89 2.63 20.23
N LEU A 267 -6.65 3.15 20.26
CA LEU A 267 -6.09 3.96 19.17
C LEU A 267 -5.88 3.18 17.85
N PHE A 268 -5.88 1.85 17.88
CA PHE A 268 -5.86 1.01 16.68
C PHE A 268 -7.25 0.85 16.05
N ARG A 269 -8.33 1.15 16.79
CA ARG A 269 -9.68 1.13 16.25
C ARG A 269 -9.88 2.31 15.30
N PRO A 270 -10.45 2.09 14.10
CA PRO A 270 -10.42 3.10 13.04
C PRO A 270 -11.16 4.39 13.43
N LEU A 271 -12.38 4.31 13.98
CA LEU A 271 -13.13 5.50 14.39
C LEU A 271 -12.47 6.25 15.54
N VAL A 272 -11.86 5.54 16.49
CA VAL A 272 -11.18 6.15 17.65
C VAL A 272 -9.91 6.86 17.21
N SER A 273 -9.10 6.21 16.37
CA SER A 273 -7.88 6.79 15.79
C SER A 273 -8.20 8.12 15.08
N ILE A 274 -9.28 8.12 14.30
CA ILE A 274 -9.73 9.28 13.54
C ILE A 274 -10.34 10.35 14.44
N TYR A 275 -11.08 9.98 15.48
CA TYR A 275 -11.61 10.91 16.47
C TYR A 275 -10.49 11.73 17.14
N PHE A 276 -9.44 11.08 17.63
CA PHE A 276 -8.31 11.79 18.23
C PHE A 276 -7.45 12.54 17.21
N GLY A 277 -7.28 12.01 16.00
CA GLY A 277 -6.61 12.73 14.91
C GLY A 277 -7.35 14.01 14.52
N ALA A 278 -8.67 13.95 14.36
CA ALA A 278 -9.53 15.10 14.05
C ALA A 278 -9.56 16.11 15.21
N ALA A 279 -9.60 15.63 16.46
CA ALA A 279 -9.47 16.47 17.65
C ALA A 279 -8.15 17.26 17.66
N TYR A 280 -7.06 16.60 17.28
CA TYR A 280 -5.75 17.25 17.18
C TYR A 280 -5.70 18.28 16.06
N LEU A 281 -6.26 17.97 14.88
CA LEU A 281 -6.39 18.92 13.77
C LEU A 281 -7.22 20.14 14.15
N LYS A 282 -8.35 19.94 14.82
CA LYS A 282 -9.19 21.02 15.34
C LYS A 282 -8.41 21.90 16.31
N TRP A 283 -7.68 21.33 17.27
CA TRP A 283 -6.84 22.11 18.17
C TRP A 283 -5.75 22.90 17.43
N LEU A 284 -5.11 22.30 16.42
CA LEU A 284 -4.11 22.98 15.60
C LEU A 284 -4.70 24.12 14.79
N SER A 285 -5.95 23.98 14.30
CA SER A 285 -6.66 25.02 13.53
C SER A 285 -6.91 26.30 14.33
N THR A 286 -6.97 26.20 15.66
CA THR A 286 -7.15 27.34 16.58
C THR A 286 -5.94 27.57 17.48
N PHE A 287 -4.75 27.10 17.10
CA PHE A 287 -3.56 27.14 17.94
C PHE A 287 -3.17 28.59 18.33
N GLN A 288 -3.04 28.85 19.64
CA GLN A 288 -2.85 30.18 20.25
C GLN A 288 -4.04 31.14 20.03
N ASP A 289 -5.26 30.62 20.07
CA ASP A 289 -6.51 31.37 19.92
C ASP A 289 -6.56 32.16 18.60
N LYS A 290 -5.92 31.62 17.57
CA LYS A 290 -5.86 32.18 16.23
C LYS A 290 -6.25 31.11 15.23
N GLU A 291 -7.11 31.50 14.29
CA GLU A 291 -7.40 30.68 13.12
C GLU A 291 -6.11 30.48 12.31
N ARG A 292 -5.81 29.22 12.00
CA ARG A 292 -4.61 28.81 11.27
C ARG A 292 -5.00 28.30 9.91
N THR A 293 -4.20 28.68 8.91
CA THR A 293 -4.28 28.13 7.56
C THR A 293 -4.07 26.62 7.57
N GLU A 294 -4.66 25.92 6.62
CA GLU A 294 -4.47 24.47 6.40
C GLU A 294 -2.98 24.08 6.32
N GLU A 295 -2.16 24.84 5.58
CA GLU A 295 -0.71 24.59 5.51
C GLU A 295 -0.05 24.56 6.90
N PHE A 296 -0.38 25.54 7.75
CA PHE A 296 0.13 25.59 9.12
C PHE A 296 -0.30 24.34 9.90
N VAL A 297 -1.58 23.99 9.83
CA VAL A 297 -2.16 22.83 10.54
C VAL A 297 -1.45 21.54 10.14
N ILE A 298 -1.33 21.25 8.85
CA ILE A 298 -0.71 20.03 8.32
C ILE A 298 0.78 19.96 8.65
N ARG A 299 1.51 21.08 8.49
CA ARG A 299 2.94 21.12 8.82
C ARG A 299 3.18 21.01 10.33
N ALA A 300 2.30 21.58 11.15
CA ALA A 300 2.33 21.43 12.60
C ALA A 300 1.99 20.00 13.03
N TYR A 301 1.06 19.32 12.35
CA TYR A 301 0.72 17.92 12.60
C TYR A 301 1.96 17.02 12.46
N LYS A 302 2.75 17.23 11.40
CA LYS A 302 3.98 16.45 11.18
C LYS A 302 5.13 16.83 12.12
N GLY A 303 5.41 18.12 12.25
CA GLY A 303 6.64 18.62 12.86
C GLY A 303 6.50 19.19 14.27
N GLY A 304 5.28 19.31 14.77
CA GLY A 304 4.93 20.12 15.92
C GLY A 304 4.80 21.61 15.57
N THR A 305 4.08 22.35 16.40
CA THR A 305 3.73 23.76 16.17
C THR A 305 4.95 24.68 15.99
N LYS A 306 6.08 24.38 16.65
CA LYS A 306 7.34 25.13 16.50
C LYS A 306 8.00 24.96 15.12
N LYS A 307 7.66 23.89 14.37
CA LYS A 307 8.23 23.59 13.04
C LYS A 307 7.22 23.80 11.91
N ALA A 308 6.04 24.34 12.20
CA ALA A 308 4.97 24.54 11.22
C ALA A 308 5.39 25.40 10.02
N THR A 309 6.31 26.36 10.22
CA THR A 309 6.85 27.22 9.15
C THR A 309 8.27 26.82 8.72
N HIS A 310 8.87 25.81 9.35
CA HIS A 310 10.25 25.41 9.10
C HIS A 310 10.40 24.63 7.78
N LYS A 311 11.47 24.85 7.02
CA LYS A 311 11.69 24.22 5.70
C LYS A 311 11.60 22.68 5.71
N SER A 312 11.91 22.04 6.84
CA SER A 312 11.85 20.58 6.98
C SER A 312 10.45 19.98 6.86
N THR A 313 9.38 20.75 7.10
CA THR A 313 7.99 20.27 7.00
C THR A 313 7.38 20.55 5.62
N LEU A 314 8.07 21.30 4.77
CA LEU A 314 7.59 21.64 3.42
C LEU A 314 7.43 20.40 2.51
N PRO A 315 8.32 19.39 2.52
CA PRO A 315 8.09 18.18 1.73
C PRO A 315 6.79 17.46 2.11
N TYR A 316 6.48 17.38 3.41
CA TYR A 316 5.25 16.76 3.88
C TYR A 316 4.00 17.51 3.40
N TRP A 317 4.03 18.85 3.43
CA TRP A 317 2.94 19.67 2.87
C TRP A 317 2.71 19.41 1.38
N LYS A 318 3.78 19.32 0.58
CA LYS A 318 3.67 19.03 -0.85
C LYS A 318 3.09 17.64 -1.11
N SER A 319 3.54 16.64 -0.37
CA SER A 319 2.96 15.29 -0.42
C SER A 319 1.48 15.29 -0.03
N TYR A 320 1.12 16.06 1.00
CA TYR A 320 -0.26 16.20 1.44
C TYR A 320 -1.17 16.78 0.37
N ILE A 321 -0.78 17.89 -0.27
CA ILE A 321 -1.56 18.48 -1.37
C ILE A 321 -1.73 17.46 -2.50
N SER A 322 -0.63 16.81 -2.91
CA SER A 322 -0.67 15.80 -3.98
C SER A 322 -1.60 14.64 -3.65
N VAL A 323 -1.63 14.16 -2.41
CA VAL A 323 -2.53 13.08 -1.99
C VAL A 323 -3.96 13.59 -1.95
N LYS A 324 -4.22 14.74 -1.31
CA LYS A 324 -5.56 15.32 -1.18
C LYS A 324 -6.21 15.58 -2.54
N GLU A 325 -5.45 16.10 -3.51
CA GLU A 325 -5.92 16.32 -4.89
C GLU A 325 -6.19 15.02 -5.66
N SER A 326 -5.54 13.92 -5.29
CA SER A 326 -5.75 12.60 -5.89
C SER A 326 -6.93 11.83 -5.30
N LEU A 327 -7.49 12.31 -4.18
CA LEU A 327 -8.65 11.65 -3.56
C LEU A 327 -9.88 11.78 -4.47
N PRO A 328 -10.70 10.72 -4.60
CA PRO A 328 -11.94 10.80 -5.35
C PRO A 328 -12.81 11.92 -4.79
N SER A 329 -13.22 12.89 -5.60
CA SER A 329 -14.01 14.02 -5.10
C SER A 329 -15.49 13.62 -4.96
N ARG A 330 -16.07 13.78 -3.76
CA ARG A 330 -17.53 13.66 -3.58
C ARG A 330 -18.12 14.98 -4.03
N LYS A 331 -19.00 14.97 -5.04
CA LYS A 331 -19.90 16.10 -5.30
C LYS A 331 -20.70 16.33 -4.00
N PHE A 332 -20.36 17.39 -3.27
CA PHE A 332 -21.13 17.81 -2.09
C PHE A 332 -22.56 18.12 -2.56
N PHE A 333 -23.53 17.33 -2.09
CA PHE A 333 -24.91 17.79 -2.03
C PHE A 333 -24.99 18.75 -0.86
N ASP A 334 -24.91 20.04 -1.20
CA ASP A 334 -25.11 21.14 -0.28
C ASP A 334 -26.59 21.20 0.19
N ASP A 335 -26.76 21.78 1.37
CA ASP A 335 -27.91 21.73 2.27
C ASP A 335 -29.32 21.84 1.65
N GLY A 336 -30.20 20.91 2.04
CA GLY A 336 -31.66 21.08 1.98
C GLY A 336 -32.23 21.45 3.37
N PRO A 337 -32.99 22.55 3.53
CA PRO A 337 -33.60 22.89 4.82
C PRO A 337 -34.72 21.92 5.20
N SER A 338 -34.85 21.68 6.51
CA SER A 338 -35.87 20.83 7.15
C SER A 338 -37.33 21.28 6.92
N PRO A 339 -38.33 20.41 7.20
CA PRO A 339 -39.60 20.34 6.49
C PRO A 339 -40.71 21.18 7.15
N ALA A 340 -41.53 21.84 6.32
CA ALA A 340 -42.89 22.22 6.70
C ALA A 340 -43.80 22.37 5.46
N ASN A 341 -44.89 21.58 5.49
CA ASN A 341 -46.20 21.78 4.85
C ASN A 341 -46.35 21.71 3.31
N ALA A 342 -46.83 20.53 2.90
CA ALA A 342 -48.12 20.31 2.24
C ALA A 342 -48.31 20.67 0.76
N SER A 343 -48.42 19.58 0.00
CA SER A 343 -49.47 19.29 -1.00
C SER A 343 -49.24 19.69 -2.46
N GLY A 344 -49.08 18.65 -3.29
CA GLY A 344 -49.73 18.59 -4.61
C GLY A 344 -48.84 18.75 -5.85
N ALA A 345 -48.00 17.76 -6.18
CA ALA A 345 -47.64 17.40 -7.57
C ALA A 345 -46.86 16.06 -7.59
N PRO A 346 -47.05 15.18 -8.59
CA PRO A 346 -46.45 13.85 -8.63
C PRO A 346 -44.93 13.94 -8.85
N PRO A 347 -44.14 12.99 -8.32
CA PRO A 347 -42.69 13.00 -8.49
C PRO A 347 -42.30 12.79 -9.96
N PRO A 348 -41.25 13.48 -10.45
CA PRO A 348 -40.62 13.14 -11.71
C PRO A 348 -40.03 11.74 -11.60
N VAL A 349 -40.23 10.98 -12.66
CA VAL A 349 -39.89 9.57 -12.81
C VAL A 349 -38.42 9.33 -12.43
N HIS A 350 -38.20 8.75 -11.25
CA HIS A 350 -37.01 7.97 -11.01
C HIS A 350 -37.11 6.75 -11.93
N ALA A 351 -36.21 6.65 -12.90
CA ALA A 351 -35.93 5.38 -13.55
C ALA A 351 -35.40 4.44 -12.46
N GLY A 352 -36.29 3.63 -11.90
CA GLY A 352 -35.90 2.50 -11.09
C GLY A 352 -35.03 1.59 -11.95
N ALA A 353 -33.88 1.20 -11.42
CA ALA A 353 -33.27 -0.05 -11.84
C ALA A 353 -34.23 -1.14 -11.36
N SER A 354 -35.11 -1.54 -12.27
CA SER A 354 -35.88 -2.76 -12.18
C SER A 354 -34.93 -3.92 -11.97
N GLU A 355 -35.36 -4.90 -11.18
CA GLU A 355 -34.97 -6.28 -11.40
C GLU A 355 -35.37 -6.65 -12.84
N SER A 356 -34.46 -6.43 -13.78
CA SER A 356 -34.45 -7.06 -15.09
C SER A 356 -33.06 -7.65 -15.26
N SER A 357 -33.01 -8.90 -15.71
CA SER A 357 -31.81 -9.54 -16.20
C SER A 357 -31.37 -8.90 -17.52
N ASP A 358 -31.09 -7.59 -17.54
CA ASP A 358 -30.71 -6.87 -18.74
C ASP A 358 -29.25 -7.18 -19.04
N THR A 359 -29.08 -8.13 -19.95
CA THR A 359 -27.79 -8.47 -20.52
C THR A 359 -27.23 -7.24 -21.23
N GLU A 360 -26.04 -6.80 -20.88
CA GLU A 360 -25.39 -5.64 -21.50
C GLU A 360 -25.02 -5.98 -22.97
N TYR A 361 -25.50 -5.18 -23.92
CA TYR A 361 -25.31 -5.40 -25.36
C TYR A 361 -24.28 -4.43 -25.92
N TRP A 362 -23.47 -4.87 -26.88
CA TRP A 362 -22.55 -4.00 -27.63
C TRP A 362 -23.26 -2.82 -28.28
N ASP A 363 -24.44 -3.07 -28.84
CA ASP A 363 -25.25 -2.10 -29.58
C ASP A 363 -25.75 -0.94 -28.69
N SER A 364 -25.73 -1.06 -27.35
CA SER A 364 -26.17 0.03 -26.45
C SER A 364 -25.10 1.07 -26.17
N ILE A 365 -23.81 0.71 -26.31
CA ILE A 365 -22.67 1.58 -25.97
C ILE A 365 -21.74 1.85 -27.17
N THR A 366 -22.09 1.33 -28.34
CA THR A 366 -21.28 1.43 -29.56
C THR A 366 -22.11 2.09 -30.66
N THR A 367 -21.46 2.93 -31.48
CA THR A 367 -22.13 3.58 -32.61
C THR A 367 -22.51 2.54 -33.68
N PRO A 368 -23.59 2.77 -34.45
CA PRO A 368 -23.94 1.89 -35.57
C PRO A 368 -22.80 1.69 -36.57
N GLU A 369 -22.01 2.74 -36.82
CA GLU A 369 -20.87 2.72 -37.72
C GLU A 369 -19.74 1.81 -37.22
N ASP A 370 -19.48 1.82 -35.91
CA ASP A 370 -18.45 0.96 -35.31
C ASP A 370 -18.95 -0.49 -35.20
N MET A 371 -20.25 -0.71 -34.96
CA MET A 371 -20.85 -2.03 -35.01
C MET A 371 -20.79 -2.64 -36.42
N GLU A 372 -21.04 -1.86 -37.47
CA GLU A 372 -20.88 -2.31 -38.87
C GLU A 372 -19.45 -2.77 -39.14
N GLN A 373 -18.45 -2.03 -38.63
CA GLN A 373 -17.04 -2.39 -38.77
C GLN A 373 -16.71 -3.69 -38.01
N MET A 374 -17.26 -3.92 -36.82
CA MET A 374 -17.13 -5.19 -36.10
C MET A 374 -17.73 -6.35 -36.90
N TRP A 375 -18.93 -6.15 -37.48
CA TRP A 375 -19.60 -7.14 -38.34
C TRP A 375 -18.94 -7.33 -39.71
N ALA A 376 -18.00 -6.47 -40.10
CA ALA A 376 -17.16 -6.65 -41.28
C ALA A 376 -15.85 -7.39 -40.97
N HIS A 377 -15.47 -7.50 -39.69
CA HIS A 377 -14.21 -8.12 -39.29
C HIS A 377 -14.31 -9.67 -39.31
N PRO A 378 -13.48 -10.38 -40.10
CA PRO A 378 -13.68 -11.82 -40.37
C PRO A 378 -13.62 -12.69 -39.12
N ASP A 379 -12.68 -12.43 -38.21
CA ASP A 379 -12.55 -13.21 -36.97
C ASP A 379 -13.71 -12.97 -35.99
N VAL A 380 -14.23 -11.74 -35.94
CA VAL A 380 -15.36 -11.37 -35.07
C VAL A 380 -16.65 -12.00 -35.60
N VAL A 381 -16.91 -11.88 -36.90
CA VAL A 381 -18.07 -12.51 -37.55
C VAL A 381 -18.08 -14.01 -37.29
N LYS A 382 -16.91 -14.66 -37.43
CA LYS A 382 -16.76 -16.09 -37.16
C LYS A 382 -17.07 -16.42 -35.69
N GLU A 383 -16.55 -15.63 -34.75
CA GLU A 383 -16.79 -15.83 -33.32
C GLU A 383 -18.25 -15.60 -32.93
N TRP A 384 -18.83 -14.47 -33.31
CA TRP A 384 -20.21 -14.10 -33.03
C TRP A 384 -21.20 -15.07 -33.68
N THR A 385 -20.96 -15.52 -34.92
CA THR A 385 -21.79 -16.54 -35.58
C THR A 385 -21.72 -17.87 -34.83
N ARG A 386 -20.53 -18.29 -34.39
CA ARG A 386 -20.35 -19.52 -33.61
C ARG A 386 -21.05 -19.46 -32.26
N SER A 387 -21.09 -18.28 -31.64
CA SER A 387 -21.79 -18.03 -30.37
C SER A 387 -23.30 -17.76 -30.53
N GLY A 388 -23.81 -17.73 -31.76
CA GLY A 388 -25.23 -17.51 -32.05
C GLY A 388 -25.71 -16.06 -31.86
N GLU A 389 -24.77 -15.10 -31.84
CA GLU A 389 -25.08 -13.66 -31.72
C GLU A 389 -25.70 -13.12 -33.01
N LYS A 390 -26.56 -12.11 -32.89
CA LYS A 390 -27.28 -11.51 -34.03
C LYS A 390 -27.05 -10.01 -34.09
N ARG A 391 -27.00 -9.45 -35.30
CA ARG A 391 -26.92 -8.00 -35.53
C ARG A 391 -28.01 -7.28 -34.72
N GLY A 392 -27.66 -6.22 -34.01
CA GLY A 392 -28.57 -5.41 -33.19
C GLY A 392 -28.77 -5.93 -31.76
N LYS A 393 -28.27 -7.11 -31.40
CA LYS A 393 -28.37 -7.70 -30.06
C LYS A 393 -27.14 -8.54 -29.73
N VAL A 394 -25.94 -8.01 -29.93
CA VAL A 394 -24.70 -8.73 -29.59
C VAL A 394 -24.40 -8.54 -28.11
N ARG A 395 -24.27 -9.63 -27.36
CA ARG A 395 -23.97 -9.58 -25.92
C ARG A 395 -22.48 -9.46 -25.65
N PHE A 396 -22.11 -8.80 -24.55
CA PHE A 396 -20.74 -8.88 -24.05
C PHE A 396 -20.43 -10.27 -23.47
N SER A 397 -19.14 -10.64 -23.53
CA SER A 397 -18.66 -11.80 -22.76
C SER A 397 -18.64 -11.45 -21.28
N HIS A 398 -18.99 -12.42 -20.42
CA HIS A 398 -19.07 -12.23 -18.97
C HIS A 398 -18.12 -13.17 -18.25
N ASP A 399 -17.40 -12.67 -17.25
CA ASP A 399 -16.56 -13.52 -16.41
C ASP A 399 -17.40 -14.31 -15.39
N ALA A 400 -16.76 -15.12 -14.55
CA ALA A 400 -17.45 -15.89 -13.51
C ALA A 400 -18.23 -15.01 -12.51
N LYS A 401 -17.88 -13.71 -12.42
CA LYS A 401 -18.53 -12.70 -11.58
C LYS A 401 -19.52 -11.82 -12.36
N LYS A 402 -19.90 -12.23 -13.58
CA LYS A 402 -20.80 -11.47 -14.49
C LYS A 402 -20.30 -10.07 -14.85
N ARG A 403 -18.98 -9.84 -14.88
CA ARG A 403 -18.41 -8.59 -15.40
C ARG A 403 -18.22 -8.68 -16.91
N SER A 404 -18.71 -7.68 -17.62
CA SER A 404 -18.57 -7.54 -19.07
C SER A 404 -17.10 -7.34 -19.45
N TYR A 405 -16.60 -8.17 -20.37
CA TYR A 405 -15.26 -8.08 -20.92
C TYR A 405 -15.26 -8.34 -22.43
N LEU A 406 -14.23 -7.86 -23.12
CA LEU A 406 -14.00 -8.17 -24.53
C LEU A 406 -13.18 -9.44 -24.67
N SER A 407 -13.65 -10.37 -25.50
CA SER A 407 -12.84 -11.50 -25.95
C SER A 407 -11.53 -11.00 -26.58
N ARG A 408 -10.51 -11.88 -26.67
CA ARG A 408 -9.25 -11.50 -27.34
C ARG A 408 -9.45 -11.16 -28.81
N VAL A 409 -10.44 -11.79 -29.46
CA VAL A 409 -10.79 -11.54 -30.86
C VAL A 409 -11.48 -10.18 -30.98
N GLU A 410 -12.45 -9.90 -30.11
CA GLU A 410 -13.17 -8.63 -30.08
C GLU A 410 -12.22 -7.46 -29.79
N LEU A 411 -11.37 -7.59 -28.77
CA LEU A 411 -10.39 -6.56 -28.41
C LEU A 411 -9.42 -6.25 -29.54
N LYS A 412 -8.92 -7.30 -30.20
CA LYS A 412 -8.01 -7.15 -31.35
C LYS A 412 -8.70 -6.45 -32.51
N ALA A 413 -9.95 -6.79 -32.81
CA ALA A 413 -10.71 -6.13 -33.86
C ALA A 413 -10.94 -4.64 -33.56
N VAL A 414 -11.33 -4.28 -32.33
CA VAL A 414 -11.48 -2.88 -31.92
C VAL A 414 -10.16 -2.11 -32.11
N ALA A 415 -9.03 -2.70 -31.70
CA ALA A 415 -7.71 -2.10 -31.89
C ALA A 415 -7.35 -1.92 -33.38
N GLU A 416 -7.59 -2.93 -34.22
CA GLU A 416 -7.34 -2.88 -35.66
C GLU A 416 -8.20 -1.84 -36.37
N ILE A 417 -9.48 -1.74 -36.01
CA ILE A 417 -10.41 -0.75 -36.55
C ILE A 417 -9.95 0.66 -36.20
N ILE A 418 -9.67 0.94 -34.92
CA ILE A 418 -9.20 2.26 -34.47
C ILE A 418 -7.89 2.64 -35.15
N LEU A 419 -6.92 1.72 -35.19
CA LEU A 419 -5.61 2.01 -35.75
C LEU A 419 -5.67 2.23 -37.27
N SER A 420 -6.41 1.40 -38.00
CA SER A 420 -6.54 1.55 -39.45
C SER A 420 -7.24 2.85 -39.83
N LYS A 421 -8.26 3.27 -39.08
CA LYS A 421 -9.07 4.46 -39.37
C LYS A 421 -8.39 5.76 -38.96
N TYR A 422 -7.67 5.79 -37.84
CA TYR A 422 -7.18 7.05 -37.26
C TYR A 422 -5.66 7.13 -37.04
N PHE A 423 -4.93 6.01 -37.06
CA PHE A 423 -3.50 5.95 -36.70
C PHE A 423 -2.65 5.19 -37.73
N SER A 424 -3.12 5.08 -38.97
CA SER A 424 -2.45 4.29 -40.02
C SER A 424 -1.01 4.72 -40.31
N THR A 425 -0.67 5.98 -40.03
CA THR A 425 0.68 6.55 -40.23
C THR A 425 1.61 6.40 -39.02
N LYS A 426 1.11 5.98 -37.85
CA LYS A 426 1.85 5.99 -36.57
C LYS A 426 2.59 4.68 -36.25
N GLY A 427 2.48 3.65 -37.08
CA GLY A 427 3.23 2.39 -36.94
C GLY A 427 2.92 1.58 -35.68
N VAL A 428 1.88 1.93 -34.93
CA VAL A 428 1.46 1.23 -33.71
C VAL A 428 0.85 -0.11 -34.08
N LYS A 429 1.31 -1.20 -33.44
CA LYS A 429 0.76 -2.54 -33.65
C LYS A 429 -0.53 -2.73 -32.83
N PRO A 430 -1.60 -3.30 -33.41
CA PRO A 430 -2.81 -3.62 -32.66
C PRO A 430 -2.54 -4.52 -31.44
N THR A 431 -1.61 -5.46 -31.57
CA THR A 431 -1.24 -6.38 -30.49
C THR A 431 -0.64 -5.68 -29.27
N TYR A 432 -0.01 -4.51 -29.44
CA TYR A 432 0.50 -3.70 -28.32
C TYR A 432 -0.64 -3.10 -27.51
N LEU A 433 -1.66 -2.55 -28.18
CA LEU A 433 -2.84 -2.02 -27.52
C LEU A 433 -3.60 -3.13 -26.78
N CYS A 434 -3.73 -4.31 -27.40
CA CYS A 434 -4.36 -5.46 -26.75
C CYS A 434 -3.60 -5.92 -25.49
N ALA A 435 -2.27 -6.00 -25.56
CA ALA A 435 -1.45 -6.37 -24.42
C ALA A 435 -1.55 -5.33 -23.29
N ILE A 436 -1.56 -4.04 -23.62
CA ILE A 436 -1.78 -2.97 -22.64
C ILE A 436 -3.17 -3.08 -22.01
N ALA A 437 -4.23 -3.25 -22.80
CA ALA A 437 -5.59 -3.45 -22.30
C ALA A 437 -5.68 -4.66 -21.35
N GLU A 438 -5.02 -5.77 -21.67
CA GLU A 438 -4.98 -6.94 -20.78
C GLU A 438 -4.27 -6.63 -19.46
N MET A 439 -3.22 -5.80 -19.47
CA MET A 439 -2.51 -5.40 -18.25
C MET A 439 -3.28 -4.39 -17.39
N VAL A 440 -3.93 -3.40 -18.02
CA VAL A 440 -4.54 -2.26 -17.29
C VAL A 440 -5.98 -2.53 -16.86
N SER A 441 -6.72 -3.34 -17.61
CA SER A 441 -8.15 -3.58 -17.38
C SER A 441 -8.53 -5.06 -17.37
N MET A 442 -7.59 -5.99 -17.61
CA MET A 442 -7.92 -7.39 -17.87
C MET A 442 -8.97 -7.59 -18.97
N ARG A 443 -9.11 -6.61 -19.87
CA ARG A 443 -10.12 -6.52 -20.95
C ARG A 443 -11.56 -6.25 -20.47
N PHE A 444 -11.76 -5.86 -19.21
CA PHE A 444 -13.09 -5.46 -18.73
C PHE A 444 -13.54 -4.16 -19.39
N VAL A 445 -14.79 -4.14 -19.85
CA VAL A 445 -15.40 -2.98 -20.53
C VAL A 445 -15.33 -1.73 -19.65
N ASN A 446 -15.68 -1.90 -18.38
CA ASN A 446 -15.68 -0.82 -17.38
C ASN A 446 -14.31 -0.56 -16.74
N GLY A 447 -13.30 -1.38 -17.06
CA GLY A 447 -11.97 -1.30 -16.46
C GLY A 447 -11.83 -2.03 -15.14
N VAL A 448 -10.74 -1.74 -14.43
CA VAL A 448 -10.43 -2.26 -13.08
C VAL A 448 -10.04 -1.08 -12.22
N SER A 449 -10.81 -0.80 -11.16
CA SER A 449 -10.56 0.33 -10.26
C SER A 449 -9.08 0.39 -9.82
N PRO A 450 -8.40 1.55 -9.94
CA PRO A 450 -8.93 2.88 -10.26
C PRO A 450 -8.99 3.23 -11.76
N ARG A 451 -8.63 2.30 -12.65
CA ARG A 451 -8.51 2.54 -14.10
C ARG A 451 -9.83 2.25 -14.82
N ILE A 452 -10.43 3.29 -15.40
CA ILE A 452 -11.71 3.21 -16.12
C ILE A 452 -11.48 2.73 -17.56
N GLY A 453 -12.41 1.91 -18.05
CA GLY A 453 -12.44 1.50 -19.43
C GLY A 453 -11.36 0.48 -19.81
N LEU A 454 -11.39 0.04 -21.07
CA LEU A 454 -10.45 -0.93 -21.61
C LEU A 454 -8.99 -0.48 -21.52
N MET A 455 -8.73 0.80 -21.79
CA MET A 455 -7.38 1.33 -21.92
C MET A 455 -6.85 2.01 -20.65
N GLY A 456 -7.65 2.07 -19.59
CA GLY A 456 -7.24 2.55 -18.27
C GLY A 456 -6.72 3.98 -18.25
N ILE A 457 -7.20 4.82 -19.17
CA ILE A 457 -6.91 6.26 -19.24
C ILE A 457 -7.92 6.98 -18.38
N ASP A 458 -7.47 7.92 -17.54
CA ASP A 458 -8.37 8.76 -16.74
C ASP A 458 -8.98 9.88 -17.60
N TYR A 459 -10.10 10.44 -17.13
CA TYR A 459 -10.80 11.52 -17.84
C TYR A 459 -9.92 12.73 -18.10
N SER A 460 -9.04 13.12 -17.17
CA SER A 460 -8.19 14.31 -17.33
C SER A 460 -7.19 14.11 -18.47
N THR A 461 -6.57 12.92 -18.54
CA THR A 461 -5.68 12.55 -19.64
C THR A 461 -6.42 12.46 -20.97
N ALA A 462 -7.59 11.82 -21.02
CA ALA A 462 -8.39 11.74 -22.24
C ALA A 462 -8.86 13.13 -22.71
N PHE A 463 -9.30 13.99 -21.79
CA PHE A 463 -9.72 15.35 -22.07
C PHE A 463 -8.54 16.22 -22.54
N TRP A 464 -7.34 16.04 -21.98
CA TRP A 464 -6.13 16.72 -22.45
C TRP A 464 -5.75 16.28 -23.87
N ILE A 465 -5.76 14.97 -24.15
CA ILE A 465 -5.55 14.43 -25.52
C ILE A 465 -6.61 14.98 -26.48
N TYR A 466 -7.86 14.98 -26.03
CA TYR A 466 -8.98 15.51 -26.78
C TYR A 466 -8.74 16.97 -27.08
N MET A 467 -8.47 17.84 -26.09
CA MET A 467 -8.40 19.30 -26.24
C MET A 467 -7.11 19.79 -26.87
N GLU A 468 -5.97 19.43 -26.28
CA GLU A 468 -4.64 19.99 -26.57
C GLU A 468 -3.94 19.30 -27.73
N LEU A 469 -4.09 17.98 -27.86
CA LEU A 469 -3.39 17.20 -28.91
C LEU A 469 -4.19 17.06 -30.21
N GLY A 470 -5.43 17.55 -30.27
CA GLY A 470 -6.19 17.56 -31.53
C GLY A 470 -6.94 16.26 -31.87
N TYR A 471 -6.96 15.26 -30.99
CA TYR A 471 -7.62 13.97 -31.26
C TYR A 471 -9.14 14.07 -31.04
N ARG A 472 -9.87 14.42 -32.10
CA ARG A 472 -11.31 14.75 -32.05
C ARG A 472 -12.25 13.72 -32.68
N ALA A 473 -11.77 12.52 -33.05
CA ALA A 473 -12.61 11.54 -33.75
C ALA A 473 -13.73 10.95 -32.87
N TYR A 474 -13.50 10.88 -31.56
CA TYR A 474 -14.51 10.56 -30.56
C TYR A 474 -14.62 11.71 -29.57
N LYS A 475 -15.84 12.00 -29.14
CA LYS A 475 -16.12 12.99 -28.09
C LYS A 475 -15.93 12.36 -26.72
N VAL A 476 -15.38 13.13 -25.78
CA VAL A 476 -15.26 12.76 -24.36
C VAL A 476 -15.77 13.92 -23.52
N ASP A 477 -16.97 13.76 -22.96
CA ASP A 477 -17.63 14.76 -22.12
C ASP A 477 -17.60 14.37 -20.64
N SER A 478 -17.50 13.07 -20.36
CA SER A 478 -17.41 12.55 -18.99
C SER A 478 -16.48 11.33 -18.91
N ALA A 479 -16.18 10.90 -17.67
CA ALA A 479 -15.45 9.67 -17.43
C ALA A 479 -16.20 8.42 -17.94
N ASP A 480 -17.53 8.45 -17.94
CA ASP A 480 -18.37 7.33 -18.39
C ASP A 480 -18.22 7.08 -19.90
N ASP A 481 -17.85 8.08 -20.69
CA ASP A 481 -17.57 7.87 -22.12
C ASP A 481 -16.41 6.90 -22.34
N LEU A 482 -15.49 6.78 -21.39
CA LEU A 482 -14.32 5.91 -21.47
C LEU A 482 -14.64 4.44 -21.21
N THR A 483 -15.86 4.10 -20.76
CA THR A 483 -16.33 2.70 -20.70
C THR A 483 -16.74 2.17 -22.07
N LYS A 484 -17.01 3.06 -23.04
CA LYS A 484 -17.33 2.67 -24.42
C LYS A 484 -16.06 2.11 -25.10
N PRO A 485 -16.07 0.87 -25.60
CA PRO A 485 -14.86 0.20 -26.08
C PRO A 485 -14.05 0.98 -27.12
N PHE A 486 -14.72 1.56 -28.11
CA PHE A 486 -14.08 2.33 -29.18
C PHE A 486 -13.50 3.66 -28.70
N VAL A 487 -14.21 4.36 -27.81
CA VAL A 487 -13.74 5.62 -27.21
C VAL A 487 -12.51 5.36 -26.35
N SER A 488 -12.58 4.35 -25.49
CA SER A 488 -11.45 3.92 -24.65
C SER A 488 -10.23 3.56 -25.49
N MET A 489 -10.42 2.72 -26.52
CA MET A 489 -9.35 2.29 -27.41
C MET A 489 -8.73 3.48 -28.18
N TYR A 490 -9.57 4.41 -28.68
CA TYR A 490 -9.11 5.59 -29.40
C TYR A 490 -8.20 6.48 -28.55
N PHE A 491 -8.61 6.83 -27.34
CA PHE A 491 -7.79 7.66 -26.46
C PHE A 491 -6.55 6.93 -25.94
N GLY A 492 -6.64 5.61 -25.70
CA GLY A 492 -5.46 4.80 -25.41
C GLY A 492 -4.45 4.77 -26.54
N ALA A 493 -4.90 4.61 -27.79
CA ALA A 493 -4.05 4.66 -28.98
C ALA A 493 -3.41 6.05 -29.17
N ALA A 494 -4.18 7.13 -28.95
CA ALA A 494 -3.68 8.50 -28.98
C ALA A 494 -2.60 8.74 -27.92
N TYR A 495 -2.82 8.28 -26.69
CA TYR A 495 -1.85 8.43 -25.62
C TYR A 495 -0.56 7.66 -25.91
N LEU A 496 -0.68 6.42 -26.40
CA LEU A 496 0.46 5.62 -26.81
C LEU A 496 1.25 6.28 -27.95
N SER A 497 0.54 6.85 -28.93
CA SER A 497 1.17 7.62 -30.02
C SER A 497 1.91 8.84 -29.49
N TYR A 498 1.32 9.59 -28.55
CA TYR A 498 1.99 10.73 -27.91
C TYR A 498 3.27 10.29 -27.17
N LEU A 499 3.20 9.18 -26.42
CA LEU A 499 4.34 8.65 -25.67
C LEU A 499 5.47 8.16 -26.58
N SER A 500 5.15 7.67 -27.78
CA SER A 500 6.15 7.24 -28.76
C SER A 500 7.05 8.38 -29.26
N GLU A 501 6.58 9.64 -29.18
CA GLU A 501 7.30 10.85 -29.59
C GLU A 501 7.57 11.79 -28.40
N TYR A 502 7.54 11.26 -27.17
CA TYR A 502 7.60 12.07 -25.94
C TYR A 502 8.85 12.97 -25.88
N GLU A 503 8.65 14.27 -25.59
CA GLU A 503 9.67 15.35 -25.65
C GLU A 503 10.31 15.54 -27.03
N GLY A 504 9.56 15.26 -28.10
CA GLY A 504 10.02 15.45 -29.48
C GLY A 504 11.08 14.44 -29.93
N LYS A 505 11.15 13.28 -29.26
CA LYS A 505 12.08 12.20 -29.56
C LYS A 505 11.34 10.89 -29.67
N GLU A 506 11.72 10.08 -30.66
CA GLU A 506 11.25 8.70 -30.76
C GLU A 506 11.70 7.90 -29.53
N ARG A 507 10.76 7.25 -28.86
CA ARG A 507 10.98 6.47 -27.64
C ARG A 507 10.95 4.98 -27.93
N THR A 508 11.69 4.23 -27.12
CA THR A 508 11.70 2.76 -27.23
C THR A 508 10.35 2.18 -26.78
N PRO A 509 9.92 1.03 -27.33
CA PRO A 509 8.72 0.32 -26.89
C PRO A 509 8.64 0.13 -25.36
N GLN A 510 9.78 -0.18 -24.74
CA GLN A 510 9.87 -0.36 -23.30
C GLN A 510 9.57 0.93 -22.53
N PHE A 511 10.14 2.06 -22.96
CA PHE A 511 9.81 3.35 -22.37
C PHE A 511 8.32 3.66 -22.54
N VAL A 512 7.77 3.47 -23.75
CA VAL A 512 6.37 3.79 -24.04
C VAL A 512 5.42 3.00 -23.16
N VAL A 513 5.63 1.68 -23.00
CA VAL A 513 4.78 0.84 -22.15
C VAL A 513 4.89 1.22 -20.68
N GLN A 514 6.10 1.45 -20.17
CA GLN A 514 6.29 1.88 -18.78
C GLN A 514 5.67 3.26 -18.52
N ALA A 515 5.89 4.21 -19.44
CA ALA A 515 5.30 5.55 -19.38
C ALA A 515 3.77 5.52 -19.44
N TYR A 516 3.20 4.57 -20.19
CA TYR A 516 1.76 4.38 -20.25
C TYR A 516 1.19 3.93 -18.90
N LEU A 517 1.90 3.04 -18.20
CA LEU A 517 1.43 2.46 -16.95
C LEU A 517 1.67 3.36 -15.74
N GLU A 518 2.81 4.03 -15.68
CA GLU A 518 3.29 4.74 -14.49
C GLU A 518 3.36 6.26 -14.69
N GLY A 519 3.19 6.74 -15.93
CA GLY A 519 3.38 8.13 -16.33
C GLY A 519 4.80 8.41 -16.83
N PRO A 520 4.98 9.26 -17.86
CA PRO A 520 6.28 9.45 -18.53
C PRO A 520 7.38 10.05 -17.64
N LYS A 521 7.01 10.73 -16.55
CA LYS A 521 7.96 11.31 -15.58
C LYS A 521 8.49 10.28 -14.56
N ASN A 522 7.84 9.13 -14.45
CA ASN A 522 8.15 8.10 -13.46
C ASN A 522 8.94 6.93 -14.02
N VAL A 523 9.29 6.96 -15.33
CA VAL A 523 10.00 5.86 -15.98
C VAL A 523 11.46 5.80 -15.54
N ASN A 524 11.86 4.68 -14.93
CA ASN A 524 13.25 4.37 -14.62
C ASN A 524 13.85 3.45 -15.71
N LEU A 525 14.68 4.02 -16.58
CA LEU A 525 15.33 3.32 -17.70
C LEU A 525 16.43 2.32 -17.29
N GLN A 526 16.87 2.33 -16.02
CA GLN A 526 17.99 1.48 -15.57
C GLN A 526 17.58 0.06 -15.16
N GLU A 527 16.29 -0.22 -15.02
CA GLU A 527 15.78 -1.54 -14.66
C GLU A 527 14.80 -2.03 -15.73
N THR A 528 15.04 -3.23 -16.26
CA THR A 528 14.00 -3.99 -16.97
C THR A 528 12.93 -4.37 -15.96
N GLY A 529 12.01 -3.44 -15.71
CA GLY A 529 11.06 -3.54 -14.61
C GLY A 529 10.06 -4.68 -14.80
N PRO A 530 9.45 -5.18 -13.71
CA PRO A 530 8.45 -6.26 -13.74
C PRO A 530 7.26 -5.97 -14.68
N SER A 531 6.95 -4.69 -14.93
CA SER A 531 5.92 -4.24 -15.86
C SER A 531 6.22 -4.63 -17.33
N TRP A 532 7.49 -4.57 -17.76
CA TRP A 532 7.86 -4.95 -19.13
C TRP A 532 7.73 -6.47 -19.37
N LEU A 533 8.14 -7.29 -18.40
CA LEU A 533 7.99 -8.75 -18.49
C LEU A 533 6.52 -9.18 -18.56
N LYS A 534 5.66 -8.52 -17.77
CA LYS A 534 4.20 -8.75 -17.84
C LYS A 534 3.63 -8.35 -19.20
N PHE A 535 4.14 -7.27 -19.81
CA PHE A 535 3.75 -6.86 -21.15
C PHE A 535 4.15 -7.90 -22.21
N GLU A 536 5.39 -8.38 -22.20
CA GLU A 536 5.83 -9.43 -23.14
C GLU A 536 5.00 -10.72 -22.99
N GLN A 537 4.66 -11.09 -21.75
CA GLN A 537 3.78 -12.22 -21.49
C GLN A 537 2.37 -12.02 -22.06
N ALA A 538 1.79 -10.83 -21.86
CA ALA A 538 0.47 -10.49 -22.42
C ALA A 538 0.52 -10.44 -23.96
N LEU A 539 1.60 -9.91 -24.53
CA LEU A 539 1.81 -9.82 -25.97
C LEU A 539 1.82 -11.20 -26.64
N GLY A 540 2.43 -12.20 -25.98
CA GLY A 540 2.43 -13.59 -26.45
C GLY A 540 1.02 -14.18 -26.68
N ASN A 541 -0.01 -13.67 -26.00
CA ASN A 541 -1.39 -14.10 -26.19
C ASN A 541 -2.01 -13.62 -27.52
N TYR A 542 -1.39 -12.63 -28.18
CA TYR A 542 -1.89 -12.01 -29.42
C TYR A 542 -1.01 -12.25 -30.64
N GLU A 543 0.25 -12.67 -30.45
CA GLU A 543 1.21 -12.94 -31.54
C GLU A 543 1.14 -14.39 -32.09
N ALA A 544 0.31 -15.25 -31.50
CA ALA A 544 0.20 -16.66 -31.91
C ALA A 544 -0.68 -16.86 -33.15
N THR A 545 -0.14 -16.59 -34.35
CA THR A 545 -0.55 -17.31 -35.58
C THR A 545 0.50 -17.28 -36.72
N LYS A 546 1.80 -17.44 -36.45
CA LYS A 546 2.78 -17.85 -37.50
C LYS A 546 3.89 -18.73 -36.93
N SER A 547 3.58 -20.01 -36.66
CA SER A 547 4.51 -21.17 -36.77
C SER A 547 3.91 -22.41 -36.09
N LYS A 548 2.95 -23.05 -36.74
CA LYS A 548 2.62 -24.47 -36.46
C LYS A 548 1.98 -25.19 -37.66
N ILE A 549 2.30 -24.75 -38.89
CA ILE A 549 1.87 -25.38 -40.15
C ILE A 549 3.08 -25.76 -41.04
N GLN A 550 4.31 -25.70 -40.52
CA GLN A 550 5.49 -26.19 -41.23
C GLN A 550 6.36 -27.03 -40.30
N SER A 551 5.97 -28.28 -40.06
CA SER A 551 6.86 -29.45 -39.99
C SER A 551 6.15 -30.66 -39.37
N THR A 552 5.17 -31.24 -40.08
CA THR A 552 4.94 -32.69 -40.06
C THR A 552 3.98 -33.04 -41.20
N CYS A 553 4.48 -32.86 -42.42
CA CYS A 553 4.07 -33.69 -43.54
C CYS A 553 5.37 -34.09 -44.24
N ALA A 554 5.99 -35.16 -43.74
CA ALA A 554 6.94 -35.94 -44.51
C ALA A 554 6.33 -37.34 -44.61
N ILE A 555 5.90 -37.65 -45.82
CA ILE A 555 5.53 -38.98 -46.26
C ILE A 555 6.75 -39.88 -46.12
N LEU A 556 6.58 -41.02 -45.44
CA LEU A 556 7.06 -42.34 -45.87
C LEU A 556 6.17 -43.41 -45.25
#